data_AF-A0A496XH23-F1
#
_entry.id   AF-A0A496XH23-F1
#
_cell.length_a   1.000
_cell.length_b   1.000
_cell.length_c   1.000
_cell.angle_alpha   90.00
_cell.angle_beta   90.00
_cell.angle_gamma   90.00
#
_symmetry.space_group_name_H-M   'P 1'
#
loop_
_entity.id
_entity.type
_entity.pdbx_description
1 polymer ?
#
loop_
_entity_poly.entity_id
_entity_poly.type
_entity_poly.pdbx_seq_one_letter_code
_entity_poly.pdbx_strand_id
1 'polypeptide(L)'
;MGVFNRLLRRGAARADFRELDIEAAQKIVQDYRIFLETCAPLPGRVADVSELPHSKNRIKDAFSVCITAIRDPALTEHLKHGYLMLSAWQVGVGTKTLGPDFTQLDLDIDPLELAHQIQQQSAPMEKWSPVIKADQAQLTSELDALGVHFDCP
;
A
#
# COMPACT_ATOMS: atom_id res chain seq x y z
N MET A 1 2.28 23.37 27.44
CA MET A 1 3.14 24.41 26.84
C MET A 1 4.56 23.85 26.76
N GLY A 2 5.17 23.82 25.56
CA GLY A 2 6.54 23.34 25.26
C GLY A 2 6.61 21.83 25.00
N VAL A 3 6.44 21.27 23.79
CA VAL A 3 7.13 21.41 22.49
C VAL A 3 8.64 21.10 22.53
N PHE A 4 9.06 20.17 21.66
CA PHE A 4 10.44 19.82 21.23
C PHE A 4 11.20 18.69 21.97
N ASN A 5 10.71 17.46 21.79
CA ASN A 5 11.58 16.27 21.68
C ASN A 5 11.40 15.60 20.29
N ARG A 6 11.45 16.42 19.23
CA ARG A 6 11.70 16.00 17.85
C ARG A 6 13.15 16.34 17.53
N LEU A 7 14.04 15.35 17.63
CA LEU A 7 15.33 15.22 16.92
C LEU A 7 16.05 14.04 17.60
N LEU A 8 16.71 13.18 16.81
CA LEU A 8 17.39 11.94 17.22
C LEU A 8 16.59 10.63 17.23
N ARG A 9 15.68 10.46 16.26
CA ARG A 9 15.51 9.14 15.60
C ARG A 9 15.58 9.28 14.09
N ARG A 10 16.66 9.92 13.63
CA ARG A 10 17.10 10.02 12.24
C ARG A 10 18.37 9.18 12.13
N GLY A 11 18.21 7.87 11.98
CA GLY A 11 19.36 6.96 11.98
C GLY A 11 18.98 5.50 11.95
N ALA A 12 18.38 5.04 10.83
CA ALA A 12 18.39 3.64 10.37
C ALA A 12 17.72 3.42 8.99
N ALA A 13 17.66 4.42 8.09
CA ALA A 13 17.09 4.20 6.75
C ALA A 13 17.68 5.15 5.69
N ARG A 14 19.00 5.34 5.71
CA ARG A 14 19.73 5.91 4.57
C ARG A 14 20.80 4.91 4.16
N ALA A 15 20.35 3.74 3.73
CA ALA A 15 21.19 2.74 3.08
C ALA A 15 20.78 2.70 1.60
N ASP A 16 21.76 2.94 0.75
CA ASP A 16 21.74 2.87 -0.72
C ASP A 16 20.86 3.84 -1.50
N PHE A 17 21.20 5.14 -1.46
CA PHE A 17 20.98 6.03 -2.61
C PHE A 17 21.96 5.62 -3.74
N ARG A 18 21.74 4.47 -4.38
CA ARG A 18 22.00 4.42 -5.82
C ARG A 18 20.85 5.20 -6.42
N GLU A 19 21.15 6.35 -7.02
CA GLU A 19 20.17 7.12 -7.78
C GLU A 19 19.50 6.14 -8.75
N LEU A 20 18.24 5.80 -8.49
CA LEU A 20 17.50 4.84 -9.28
C LEU A 20 17.22 5.54 -10.61
N ASP A 21 17.90 5.10 -11.67
CA ASP A 21 17.63 5.65 -12.99
C ASP A 21 16.19 5.36 -13.43
N ILE A 22 15.72 6.14 -14.42
CA ILE A 22 14.33 6.08 -14.87
C ILE A 22 13.98 4.71 -15.47
N GLU A 23 14.91 4.02 -16.12
CA GLU A 23 14.67 2.71 -16.75
C GLU A 23 14.48 1.63 -15.68
N ALA A 24 15.33 1.62 -14.66
CA ALA A 24 15.23 0.74 -13.51
C ALA A 24 13.94 1.02 -12.70
N ALA A 25 13.58 2.29 -12.53
CA ALA A 25 12.34 2.68 -11.88
C ALA A 25 11.11 2.18 -12.65
N GLN A 26 11.06 2.39 -13.97
CA GLN A 26 9.99 1.88 -14.83
C GLN A 26 9.88 0.37 -14.75
N LYS A 27 11.01 -0.35 -14.73
CA LYS A 27 11.00 -1.80 -14.58
C LYS A 27 10.39 -2.25 -13.26
N ILE A 28 10.75 -1.62 -12.13
CA ILE A 28 10.19 -1.97 -10.82
C ILE A 28 8.70 -1.69 -10.76
N VAL A 29 8.24 -0.54 -11.29
CA VAL A 29 6.81 -0.20 -11.36
C VAL A 29 6.06 -1.20 -12.25
N GLN A 30 6.66 -1.62 -13.37
CA GLN A 30 6.07 -2.61 -14.26
C GLN A 30 6.00 -4.01 -13.62
N ASP A 31 7.06 -4.46 -12.95
CA ASP A 31 7.07 -5.73 -12.22
C ASP A 31 5.98 -5.72 -11.13
N TYR A 32 5.83 -4.61 -10.41
CA TYR A 32 4.75 -4.42 -9.43
C TYR A 32 3.37 -4.42 -10.09
N ARG A 33 3.17 -3.71 -11.20
CA ARG A 33 1.90 -3.73 -11.94
C ARG A 33 1.49 -5.16 -12.33
N ILE A 34 2.40 -5.93 -12.93
CA ILE A 34 2.14 -7.32 -13.33
C ILE A 34 1.76 -8.16 -12.10
N PHE A 35 2.47 -7.96 -10.99
CA PHE A 35 2.16 -8.63 -9.73
C PHE A 35 0.74 -8.30 -9.23
N LEU A 36 0.28 -7.05 -9.36
CA LEU A 36 -1.07 -6.65 -8.95
C LEU A 36 -2.17 -7.34 -9.77
N GLU A 37 -1.90 -7.67 -11.03
CA GLU A 37 -2.89 -8.35 -11.91
C GLU A 37 -3.23 -9.76 -11.42
N THR A 38 -2.34 -10.40 -10.65
CA THR A 38 -2.53 -11.79 -10.18
C THR A 38 -2.56 -11.95 -8.66
N CYS A 39 -1.95 -11.03 -7.92
CA CYS A 39 -1.64 -11.20 -6.49
C CYS A 39 -2.12 -10.05 -5.60
N ALA A 40 -2.84 -9.06 -6.14
CA ALA A 40 -3.37 -7.97 -5.34
C ALA A 40 -4.37 -8.49 -4.27
N PRO A 41 -4.21 -8.11 -2.99
CA PRO A 41 -5.23 -8.32 -1.98
C PRO A 41 -6.53 -7.65 -2.41
N LEU A 42 -7.66 -8.33 -2.22
CA LEU A 42 -8.97 -7.71 -2.42
C LEU A 42 -9.14 -6.51 -1.48
N PRO A 43 -9.97 -5.52 -1.85
CA PRO A 43 -10.28 -4.38 -0.98
C PRO A 43 -10.71 -4.84 0.42
N GLY A 44 -10.18 -4.18 1.45
CA GLY A 44 -10.44 -4.52 2.86
C GLY A 44 -9.58 -5.67 3.41
N ARG A 45 -8.68 -6.22 2.60
CA ARG A 45 -7.71 -7.24 3.03
C ARG A 45 -6.31 -6.68 3.20
N VAL A 46 -5.49 -7.42 3.93
CA VAL A 46 -4.09 -7.07 4.20
C VAL A 46 -3.19 -8.29 4.00
N ALA A 47 -2.07 -8.08 3.32
CA ALA A 47 -1.04 -9.09 3.05
C ALA A 47 0.30 -8.68 3.68
N ASP A 48 1.26 -9.60 3.71
CA ASP A 48 2.59 -9.31 4.23
C ASP A 48 3.51 -8.69 3.18
N VAL A 49 4.33 -7.72 3.57
CA VAL A 49 5.30 -7.09 2.64
C VAL A 49 6.27 -8.07 1.99
N SER A 50 6.50 -9.25 2.58
CA SER A 50 7.33 -10.30 1.99
C SER A 50 6.76 -10.91 0.71
N GLU A 51 5.46 -10.71 0.43
CA GLU A 51 4.83 -11.15 -0.81
C GLU A 51 5.10 -10.21 -2.00
N LEU A 52 5.56 -8.98 -1.75
CA LEU A 52 5.83 -8.01 -2.80
C LEU A 52 7.01 -8.44 -3.69
N PRO A 53 6.98 -8.13 -5.01
CA PRO A 53 8.05 -8.51 -5.94
C PRO A 53 9.37 -7.76 -5.67
N HIS A 54 9.28 -6.61 -5.00
CA HIS A 54 10.39 -5.78 -4.56
C HIS A 54 10.08 -5.26 -3.15
N SER A 55 11.08 -4.82 -2.40
CA SER A 55 10.81 -4.23 -1.08
C SER A 55 9.88 -3.01 -1.22
N LYS A 56 8.96 -2.84 -0.27
CA LYS A 56 7.98 -1.74 -0.29
C LYS A 56 8.63 -0.38 -0.52
N ASN A 57 9.74 -0.08 0.15
CA ASN A 57 10.49 1.17 -0.03
C ASN A 57 11.05 1.31 -1.45
N ARG A 58 11.59 0.24 -2.04
CA ARG A 58 12.14 0.27 -3.39
C ARG A 58 11.05 0.51 -4.45
N ILE A 59 9.84 -0.02 -4.23
CA ILE A 59 8.68 0.28 -5.07
C ILE A 59 8.30 1.75 -4.93
N LYS A 60 8.27 2.29 -3.70
CA LYS A 60 7.98 3.71 -3.46
C LYS A 60 8.97 4.65 -4.16
N ASP A 61 10.26 4.34 -4.08
CA ASP A 61 11.31 5.11 -4.74
C ASP A 61 11.12 5.10 -6.28
N ALA A 62 10.81 3.92 -6.84
CA ALA A 62 10.54 3.77 -8.27
C ALA A 62 9.32 4.58 -8.75
N PHE A 63 8.22 4.56 -8.00
CA PHE A 63 7.08 5.42 -8.28
C PHE A 63 7.43 6.90 -8.20
N SER A 64 8.21 7.32 -7.20
CA SER A 64 8.63 8.71 -7.04
C SER A 64 9.44 9.21 -8.25
N VAL A 65 10.37 8.39 -8.75
CA VAL A 65 11.12 8.67 -9.97
C VAL A 65 10.19 8.75 -11.20
N CYS A 66 9.27 7.79 -11.35
CA CYS A 66 8.34 7.80 -12.49
C CYS A 66 7.41 9.01 -12.47
N ILE A 67 6.79 9.30 -11.33
CA ILE A 67 5.86 10.44 -11.14
C ILE A 67 6.55 11.77 -11.44
N THR A 68 7.78 11.96 -10.96
CA THR A 68 8.52 13.22 -11.17
C THR A 68 9.04 13.37 -12.61
N ALA A 69 9.26 12.27 -13.32
CA ALA A 69 9.69 12.29 -14.73
C ALA A 69 8.51 12.47 -15.71
N ILE A 70 7.31 12.01 -15.35
CA ILE A 70 6.13 12.01 -16.21
C ILE A 70 5.41 13.37 -16.17
N ARG A 71 5.04 13.89 -17.34
CA ARG A 71 4.29 15.15 -17.49
C ARG A 71 2.82 14.95 -17.88
N ASP A 72 2.38 13.70 -18.00
CA ASP A 72 1.02 13.33 -18.38
C ASP A 72 0.15 13.15 -17.13
N PRO A 73 -0.86 14.02 -16.89
CA PRO A 73 -1.74 13.92 -15.74
C PRO A 73 -2.50 12.59 -15.63
N ALA A 74 -2.92 12.01 -16.77
CA ALA A 74 -3.69 10.77 -16.76
C ALA A 74 -2.82 9.58 -16.29
N LEU A 75 -1.58 9.53 -16.76
CA LEU A 75 -0.61 8.50 -16.34
C LEU A 75 -0.23 8.68 -14.87
N THR A 76 -0.07 9.92 -14.41
CA THR A 76 0.19 10.23 -12.99
C THR A 76 -0.96 9.75 -12.08
N GLU A 77 -2.21 9.89 -12.50
CA GLU A 77 -3.37 9.41 -11.72
C GLU A 77 -3.39 7.89 -11.57
N HIS A 78 -2.98 7.14 -12.59
CA HIS A 78 -2.82 5.68 -12.48
C HIS A 78 -1.69 5.29 -11.52
N LEU A 79 -0.56 6.00 -11.59
CA LEU A 79 0.58 5.75 -10.70
C LEU A 79 0.25 6.05 -9.24
N LYS A 80 -0.51 7.12 -8.98
CA LYS A 80 -1.02 7.50 -7.66
C LYS A 80 -1.85 6.38 -7.01
N HIS A 81 -2.79 5.78 -7.74
CA HIS A 81 -3.58 4.66 -7.23
C HIS A 81 -2.72 3.42 -6.94
N GLY A 82 -1.80 3.09 -7.85
CA GLY A 82 -0.86 1.98 -7.64
C GLY A 82 0.03 2.18 -6.40
N TYR A 83 0.50 3.41 -6.18
CA TYR A 83 1.29 3.79 -5.02
C TYR A 83 0.51 3.63 -3.71
N LEU A 84 -0.72 4.15 -3.64
CA LEU A 84 -1.56 4.02 -2.45
C LEU A 84 -1.89 2.57 -2.11
N MET A 85 -2.01 1.71 -3.13
CA MET A 85 -2.33 0.30 -2.92
C MET A 85 -1.27 -0.40 -2.07
N LEU A 86 -0.03 0.12 -2.01
CA LEU A 86 1.02 -0.39 -1.11
C LEU A 86 0.60 -0.43 0.37
N SER A 87 -0.40 0.35 0.78
CA SER A 87 -0.97 0.29 2.13
C SER A 87 -1.63 -1.05 2.47
N ALA A 88 -1.97 -1.88 1.48
CA ALA A 88 -2.48 -3.23 1.69
C ALA A 88 -1.39 -4.24 2.15
N TRP A 89 -0.10 -3.89 2.04
CA TRP A 89 1.00 -4.75 2.47
C TRP A 89 1.65 -4.23 3.75
N GLN A 90 1.58 -5.01 4.82
CA GLN A 90 2.06 -4.64 6.16
C GLN A 90 3.08 -5.64 6.70
N VAL A 91 4.02 -5.16 7.52
CA VAL A 91 5.07 -6.02 8.08
C VAL A 91 4.50 -6.90 9.19
N GLY A 92 4.71 -8.20 9.12
CA GLY A 92 4.35 -9.13 10.19
C GLY A 92 2.89 -9.59 10.14
N VAL A 93 2.28 -9.55 8.96
CA VAL A 93 0.97 -10.18 8.68
C VAL A 93 1.14 -11.70 8.55
N GLY A 94 2.29 -12.14 8.00
CA GLY A 94 2.58 -13.54 7.75
C GLY A 94 2.11 -14.02 6.37
N THR A 95 2.20 -15.32 6.11
CA THR A 95 2.04 -15.91 4.76
C THR A 95 0.59 -16.04 4.28
N LYS A 96 -0.38 -15.50 5.01
CA LYS A 96 -1.80 -15.60 4.68
C LYS A 96 -2.44 -14.22 4.73
N THR A 97 -3.00 -13.81 3.60
CA THR A 97 -3.81 -12.59 3.49
C THR A 97 -5.02 -12.64 4.43
N LEU A 98 -5.14 -11.61 5.28
CA LEU A 98 -6.18 -11.48 6.29
C LEU A 98 -7.28 -10.51 5.82
N GLY A 99 -8.45 -10.58 6.47
CA GLY A 99 -9.62 -9.77 6.15
C GLY A 99 -10.70 -10.53 5.38
N PRO A 100 -11.88 -9.91 5.23
CA PRO A 100 -13.03 -10.54 4.60
C PRO A 100 -12.76 -10.88 3.13
N ASP A 101 -13.07 -12.11 2.75
CA ASP A 101 -13.03 -12.57 1.36
C ASP A 101 -14.45 -12.66 0.80
N PHE A 102 -14.90 -11.56 0.19
CA PHE A 102 -16.24 -11.48 -0.38
C PHE A 102 -16.44 -12.38 -1.62
N THR A 103 -15.37 -12.91 -2.22
CA THR A 103 -15.47 -13.77 -3.41
C THR A 103 -15.85 -15.20 -3.08
N GLN A 104 -15.72 -15.60 -1.81
CA GLN A 104 -15.99 -16.96 -1.33
C GLN A 104 -17.21 -17.02 -0.41
N LEU A 105 -18.03 -15.95 -0.37
CA LEU A 105 -19.24 -15.97 0.44
C LEU A 105 -20.28 -16.89 -0.20
N ASP A 106 -20.76 -17.83 0.60
CA ASP A 106 -21.95 -18.59 0.28
C ASP A 106 -23.17 -17.72 0.64
N LEU A 107 -23.94 -17.33 -0.37
CA LEU A 107 -25.13 -16.49 -0.18
C LEU A 107 -26.40 -17.32 0.06
N ASP A 108 -26.31 -18.65 -0.03
CA ASP A 108 -27.44 -19.55 0.12
C ASP A 108 -27.62 -20.02 1.58
N ILE A 109 -26.68 -19.71 2.48
CA ILE A 109 -26.77 -20.01 3.91
C ILE A 109 -27.66 -19.01 4.66
N ASP A 110 -27.98 -19.35 5.91
CA ASP A 110 -28.73 -18.46 6.79
C ASP A 110 -28.03 -17.09 6.93
N PRO A 111 -28.75 -15.96 6.78
CA PRO A 111 -28.16 -14.63 6.82
C PRO A 111 -27.40 -14.31 8.12
N LEU A 112 -27.83 -14.86 9.26
CA LEU A 112 -27.14 -14.65 10.53
C LEU A 112 -25.83 -15.45 10.57
N GLU A 113 -25.83 -16.68 10.04
CA GLU A 113 -24.61 -17.47 9.89
C GLU A 113 -23.61 -16.79 8.95
N LEU A 114 -24.06 -16.24 7.83
CA LEU A 114 -23.24 -15.46 6.90
C LEU A 114 -22.64 -14.22 7.60
N ALA A 115 -23.44 -13.48 8.37
CA ALA A 115 -22.96 -12.34 9.14
C ALA A 115 -21.86 -12.74 10.16
N HIS A 116 -22.03 -13.88 10.84
CA HIS A 116 -21.02 -14.41 11.75
C HIS A 116 -19.71 -14.77 11.02
N GLN A 117 -19.78 -15.38 9.83
CA GLN A 117 -18.60 -15.67 9.03
C GLN A 117 -17.84 -14.39 8.65
N ILE A 118 -18.54 -13.37 8.16
CA ILE A 118 -17.94 -12.07 7.82
C ILE A 118 -17.29 -11.43 9.06
N GLN A 119 -17.97 -11.48 10.21
CA GLN A 119 -17.44 -10.95 11.46
C GLN A 119 -16.15 -11.66 11.88
N GLN A 120 -16.09 -12.99 11.79
CA GLN A 120 -14.89 -13.78 12.11
C GLN A 120 -13.72 -13.46 11.18
N GLN A 121 -13.96 -13.34 9.88
CA GLN A 121 -12.93 -12.96 8.90
C GLN A 121 -12.45 -11.51 9.10
N SER A 122 -13.31 -10.65 9.64
CA SER A 122 -13.00 -9.24 9.92
C SER A 122 -12.28 -9.05 11.25
N ALA A 123 -12.36 -9.99 12.20
CA ALA A 123 -11.76 -9.84 13.52
C ALA A 123 -10.25 -9.50 13.49
N PRO A 124 -9.40 -10.13 12.64
CA PRO A 124 -7.99 -9.75 12.53
C PRO A 124 -7.78 -8.30 12.05
N MET A 125 -8.76 -7.72 11.35
CA MET A 125 -8.67 -6.35 10.83
C MET A 125 -8.80 -5.30 11.94
N GLU A 126 -9.24 -5.63 13.15
CA GLU A 126 -9.21 -4.70 14.29
C GLU A 126 -7.78 -4.21 14.56
N LYS A 127 -6.79 -5.11 14.45
CA LYS A 127 -5.37 -4.78 14.58
C LYS A 127 -4.85 -3.98 13.39
N TRP A 128 -5.20 -4.40 12.18
CA TRP A 128 -4.54 -3.90 10.96
C TRP A 128 -5.19 -2.64 10.37
N SER A 129 -6.49 -2.45 10.54
CA SER A 129 -7.20 -1.25 10.05
C SER A 129 -6.55 0.07 10.47
N PRO A 130 -6.19 0.31 11.74
CA PRO A 130 -5.51 1.56 12.13
C PRO A 130 -4.12 1.69 11.51
N VAL A 131 -3.38 0.59 11.34
CA VAL A 131 -2.05 0.58 10.73
C VAL A 131 -2.13 0.93 9.25
N ILE A 132 -3.04 0.29 8.52
CA ILE A 132 -3.29 0.54 7.09
C ILE A 132 -3.73 2.00 6.89
N LYS A 133 -4.64 2.52 7.71
CA LYS A 133 -5.09 3.92 7.63
C LYS A 133 -3.94 4.90 7.87
N ALA A 134 -3.09 4.64 8.86
CA ALA A 134 -1.93 5.49 9.14
C ALA A 134 -0.92 5.47 7.98
N ASP A 135 -0.66 4.29 7.43
CA ASP A 135 0.24 4.11 6.30
C ASP A 135 -0.33 4.74 5.01
N GLN A 136 -1.62 4.59 4.75
CA GLN A 136 -2.29 5.25 3.62
C GLN A 136 -2.19 6.78 3.74
N ALA A 137 -2.42 7.34 4.93
CA ALA A 137 -2.24 8.77 5.17
C ALA A 137 -0.79 9.22 4.95
N GLN A 138 0.19 8.39 5.33
CA GLN A 138 1.59 8.65 5.04
C GLN A 138 1.86 8.64 3.52
N LEU A 139 1.39 7.61 2.80
CA LEU A 139 1.56 7.50 1.34
C LEU A 139 0.90 8.67 0.59
N THR A 140 -0.29 9.11 1.03
CA THR A 140 -0.94 10.32 0.52
C THR A 140 -0.07 11.55 0.74
N SER A 141 0.45 11.77 1.95
CA SER A 141 1.32 12.90 2.24
C SER A 141 2.63 12.88 1.43
N GLU A 142 3.15 11.70 1.10
CA GLU A 142 4.33 11.55 0.24
C GLU A 142 4.00 11.91 -1.22
N LEU A 143 2.83 11.51 -1.73
CA LEU A 143 2.37 11.91 -3.06
C LEU A 143 2.13 13.42 -3.16
N ASP A 144 1.54 14.04 -2.12
CA ASP A 144 1.38 15.49 -2.05
C ASP A 144 2.73 16.21 -2.12
N ALA A 145 3.76 15.68 -1.45
CA ALA A 145 5.11 16.23 -1.49
C ALA A 145 5.76 16.13 -2.88
N LEU A 146 5.29 15.22 -3.73
CA LEU A 146 5.68 15.10 -5.15
C LEU A 146 4.82 15.97 -6.08
N GLY A 147 3.87 16.75 -5.54
CA GLY A 147 2.94 17.58 -6.32
C GLY A 147 1.77 16.82 -6.91
N VAL A 148 1.48 15.60 -6.42
CA VAL A 148 0.35 14.77 -6.85
C VAL A 148 -0.73 14.82 -5.77
N HIS A 149 -1.72 15.67 -5.99
CA HIS A 149 -2.79 15.89 -5.03
C HIS A 149 -4.00 14.97 -5.25
N PHE A 150 -4.74 14.73 -4.18
CA PHE A 150 -6.08 14.14 -4.26
C PHE A 150 -7.10 15.27 -4.34
N ASP A 151 -7.69 15.45 -5.52
CA ASP A 151 -8.94 16.19 -5.62
C ASP A 151 -10.01 15.35 -4.91
N CYS A 152 -10.47 15.82 -3.76
CA CYS A 152 -11.65 15.24 -3.12
C CYS A 152 -12.85 15.51 -4.04
N PRO A 153 -13.64 14.49 -4.44
CA PRO A 153 -14.96 14.75 -5.02
C PRO A 153 -15.88 15.44 -4.01
#